data_AF-A0A6A6X2J8-F1
#
_entry.id   AF-A0A6A6X2J8-F1
#
_cell.length_a   1.000
_cell.length_b   1.000
_cell.length_c   1.000
_cell.angle_alpha   90.00
_cell.angle_beta   90.00
_cell.angle_gamma   90.00
#
_symmetry.space_group_name_H-M   'P 1'
#
loop_
_entity.id
_entity.type
_entity.pdbx_description
1 polymer ?
#
loop_
_entity_poly.entity_id
_entity_poly.type
_entity_poly.pdbx_seq_one_letter_code
_entity_poly.pdbx_strand_id
1 'polypeptide(L)'
;MSFLKKIFKRQKDQGYIEEFRPVRWNLPLEPKQYMDRPHAQTSTSEGHDESAEIAKIRYYPWCQDGAWWCCHSDCRNISRLDFAPTPCDPFDDVKCRACAHIMCHRCITTDIISKFTYGLEDLVTVPRFYGREGVPFFQVCSQCGLNYRAEDVTPREFDNTKSLIKFGGKICHCGHSSDYGWLRFTTGDNIDYRKNPLDCYNRAVEKWTAQENQEARDGFKPPTDPANRKVKLATSLPIMVSEARKLGAIHPIVQSTISSRLEKAIQRSTK
;
A
#
# COMPACT_ATOMS: atom_id res chain seq x y z
N MET A 1 7.07 -40.79 4.83
CA MET A 1 6.59 -39.45 5.28
C MET A 1 7.67 -38.42 4.97
N SER A 2 7.33 -37.33 4.26
CA SER A 2 8.31 -36.29 3.90
C SER A 2 8.84 -35.55 5.14
N PHE A 3 10.06 -35.04 5.05
CA PHE A 3 10.75 -34.30 6.12
C PHE A 3 9.91 -33.15 6.69
N LEU A 4 9.18 -32.44 5.83
CA LEU A 4 8.26 -31.35 6.21
C LEU A 4 7.11 -31.83 7.12
N LYS A 5 6.54 -33.03 6.88
CA LYS A 5 5.48 -33.59 7.74
C LYS A 5 5.97 -33.89 9.17
N LYS A 6 7.27 -34.22 9.34
CA LYS A 6 7.86 -34.46 10.67
C LYS A 6 8.07 -33.15 11.45
N ILE A 7 8.46 -32.07 10.77
CA ILE A 7 8.62 -30.74 11.39
C ILE A 7 7.27 -30.19 11.86
N PHE A 8 6.25 -30.24 11.00
CA PHE A 8 4.90 -29.78 11.35
C PHE A 8 4.29 -30.53 12.53
N LYS A 9 4.45 -31.86 12.56
CA LYS A 9 3.97 -32.67 13.69
C LYS A 9 4.66 -32.26 15.00
N ARG A 10 5.98 -32.07 14.97
CA ARG A 10 6.77 -31.71 16.17
C ARG A 10 6.40 -30.33 16.72
N GLN A 11 6.10 -29.36 15.85
CA GLN A 11 5.66 -28.03 16.27
C GLN A 11 4.22 -28.01 16.78
N LYS A 12 3.32 -28.84 16.22
CA LYS A 12 1.95 -29.05 16.72
C LYS A 12 1.98 -29.68 18.12
N ASP A 13 2.79 -30.72 18.30
CA ASP A 13 2.89 -31.46 19.58
C ASP A 13 3.49 -30.60 20.72
N GLN A 14 4.25 -29.56 20.37
CA GLN A 14 4.84 -28.63 21.34
C GLN A 14 3.96 -27.40 21.65
N GLY A 15 2.75 -27.33 21.12
CA GLY A 15 1.82 -26.21 21.37
C GLY A 15 2.23 -24.88 20.75
N TYR A 16 3.26 -24.86 19.88
CA TYR A 16 3.67 -23.65 19.16
C TYR A 16 2.72 -23.26 18.02
N ILE A 17 1.85 -24.17 17.61
CA ILE A 17 0.91 -23.97 16.51
C ILE A 17 -0.46 -24.42 17.00
N GLU A 18 -1.36 -23.47 17.27
CA GLU A 18 -2.79 -23.78 17.44
C GLU A 18 -3.28 -24.53 16.20
N GLU A 19 -4.20 -25.46 16.39
CA GLU A 19 -4.74 -26.30 15.34
C GLU A 19 -5.06 -25.47 14.10
N PHE A 20 -4.34 -25.73 13.01
CA PHE A 20 -4.59 -25.13 11.70
C PHE A 20 -5.98 -25.62 11.26
N ARG A 21 -7.04 -24.96 11.74
CA ARG A 21 -8.38 -25.17 11.23
C ARG A 21 -8.27 -24.82 9.75
N PRO A 22 -8.56 -25.74 8.82
CA PRO A 22 -8.68 -25.36 7.42
C PRO A 22 -9.78 -24.32 7.37
N VAL A 23 -9.39 -23.04 7.29
CA VAL A 23 -10.34 -21.95 7.22
C VAL A 23 -11.08 -22.18 5.92
N ARG A 24 -12.41 -22.31 6.00
CA ARG A 24 -13.24 -22.26 4.80
C ARG A 24 -12.90 -20.94 4.11
N TRP A 25 -12.15 -21.04 3.02
CA TRP A 25 -11.98 -19.97 2.09
C TRP A 25 -13.39 -19.67 1.59
N ASN A 26 -13.99 -18.58 2.05
CA ASN A 26 -14.94 -17.88 1.21
C ASN A 26 -14.07 -17.33 0.08
N LEU A 27 -13.76 -18.19 -0.91
CA LEU A 27 -13.25 -17.75 -2.18
C LEU A 27 -14.19 -16.62 -2.59
N PRO A 28 -13.67 -15.40 -2.75
CA PRO A 28 -14.54 -14.30 -3.08
C PRO A 28 -15.10 -14.65 -4.46
N LEU A 29 -16.42 -14.82 -4.57
CA LEU A 29 -17.22 -15.06 -5.79
C LEU A 29 -16.70 -16.16 -6.77
N GLU A 30 -17.60 -16.83 -7.48
CA GLU A 30 -17.16 -17.74 -8.54
C GLU A 30 -16.45 -16.93 -9.64
N PRO A 31 -15.38 -17.43 -10.30
CA PRO A 31 -14.66 -16.73 -11.38
C PRO A 31 -15.55 -16.09 -12.45
N LYS A 32 -16.74 -16.66 -12.69
CA LYS A 32 -17.76 -16.11 -13.60
C LYS A 32 -18.28 -14.74 -13.17
N GLN A 33 -18.52 -14.53 -11.87
CA GLN A 33 -19.03 -13.27 -11.33
C GLN A 33 -18.02 -12.12 -11.38
N TYR A 34 -16.74 -12.40 -11.69
CA TYR A 34 -15.69 -11.40 -11.89
C TYR A 34 -15.62 -10.85 -13.31
N MET A 35 -16.05 -11.65 -14.29
CA MET A 35 -16.05 -11.24 -15.69
C MET A 35 -17.22 -10.29 -15.98
N ASP A 36 -18.31 -10.32 -15.22
CA ASP A 36 -19.57 -9.66 -15.58
C ASP A 36 -19.74 -8.22 -15.06
N ARG A 37 -18.67 -7.51 -14.67
CA ARG A 37 -18.79 -6.13 -14.14
C ARG A 37 -18.80 -5.10 -15.29
N PRO A 38 -19.87 -4.31 -15.50
CA PRO A 38 -19.87 -3.24 -16.47
C PRO A 38 -18.90 -2.13 -16.03
N HIS A 39 -18.00 -1.72 -16.94
CA HIS A 39 -17.14 -0.57 -16.73
C HIS A 39 -17.98 0.70 -16.54
N ALA A 40 -17.48 1.66 -15.75
CA ALA A 40 -18.11 2.97 -15.60
C ALA A 40 -18.29 3.62 -16.97
N GLN A 41 -19.51 3.57 -17.49
CA GLN A 41 -19.88 4.23 -18.72
C GLN A 41 -19.85 5.74 -18.46
N THR A 42 -18.99 6.45 -19.19
CA THR A 42 -19.16 7.88 -19.42
C THR A 42 -20.50 8.05 -20.13
N SER A 43 -21.46 8.64 -19.42
CA SER A 43 -22.82 8.88 -19.91
C SER A 43 -22.76 9.75 -21.18
N THR A 44 -22.96 9.13 -22.34
CA THR A 44 -23.38 9.80 -23.57
C THR A 44 -24.79 9.31 -23.85
N SER A 45 -25.74 10.21 -23.69
CA SER A 45 -27.16 9.94 -23.71
C SER A 45 -27.71 10.09 -25.13
N GLU A 46 -27.68 9.04 -25.96
CA GLU A 46 -28.58 8.95 -27.11
C GLU A 46 -29.01 7.48 -27.32
N GLY A 47 -30.32 7.25 -27.26
CA GLY A 47 -30.93 5.93 -27.13
C GLY A 47 -30.73 5.04 -28.37
N HIS A 48 -30.07 3.91 -28.16
CA HIS A 48 -30.03 2.79 -29.09
C HIS A 48 -30.15 1.46 -28.32
N ASP A 49 -30.98 0.59 -28.88
CA ASP A 49 -31.31 -0.80 -28.52
C ASP A 49 -30.37 -1.51 -27.52
N GLU A 50 -30.80 -1.55 -26.25
CA GLU A 50 -29.99 -1.85 -25.06
C GLU A 50 -29.76 -3.36 -24.80
N SER A 51 -30.29 -4.26 -25.64
CA SER A 51 -30.35 -5.69 -25.34
C SER A 51 -29.29 -6.57 -26.04
N ALA A 52 -28.53 -6.01 -27.00
CA ALA A 52 -27.42 -6.70 -27.67
C ALA A 52 -26.01 -6.12 -27.35
N GLU A 53 -25.92 -5.00 -26.63
CA GLU A 53 -24.64 -4.35 -26.28
C GLU A 53 -24.06 -4.75 -24.91
N ILE A 54 -24.80 -5.51 -24.09
CA ILE A 54 -24.40 -5.86 -22.71
C ILE A 54 -23.25 -6.90 -22.66
N ALA A 55 -22.86 -7.53 -23.78
CA ALA A 55 -21.84 -8.60 -23.79
C ALA A 55 -20.57 -8.30 -24.62
N LYS A 56 -20.29 -7.04 -24.93
CA LYS A 56 -18.95 -6.63 -25.41
C LYS A 56 -18.24 -5.84 -24.33
N ILE A 57 -17.82 -6.54 -23.27
CA ILE A 57 -16.65 -6.10 -22.52
C ILE A 57 -15.54 -6.05 -23.56
N ARG A 58 -15.23 -4.84 -24.03
CA ARG A 58 -14.16 -4.62 -25.00
C ARG A 58 -12.90 -5.16 -24.34
N TYR A 59 -12.47 -6.33 -24.81
CA TYR A 59 -11.18 -6.90 -24.48
C TYR A 59 -10.15 -5.89 -24.93
N TYR A 60 -9.72 -5.06 -24.00
CA TYR A 60 -8.62 -4.14 -24.19
C TYR A 60 -7.38 -4.89 -23.71
N PRO A 61 -6.59 -5.49 -24.63
CA PRO A 61 -5.41 -6.26 -24.26
C PRO A 61 -4.41 -5.45 -23.42
N TRP A 62 -4.50 -4.12 -23.44
CA TRP A 62 -3.66 -3.19 -22.70
C TRP A 62 -4.20 -2.78 -21.32
N CYS A 63 -5.44 -3.09 -20.96
CA CYS A 63 -5.89 -2.92 -19.58
C CYS A 63 -5.09 -3.92 -18.73
N GLN A 64 -4.21 -3.43 -17.87
CA GLN A 64 -3.51 -4.31 -16.94
C GLN A 64 -4.47 -4.58 -15.78
N ASP A 65 -4.59 -5.84 -15.40
CA ASP A 65 -5.41 -6.27 -14.27
C ASP A 65 -4.45 -6.70 -13.17
N GLY A 66 -4.57 -6.11 -11.99
CA GLY A 66 -3.77 -6.45 -10.83
C GLY A 66 -4.63 -6.97 -9.69
N ALA A 67 -4.05 -7.76 -8.79
CA ALA A 67 -4.71 -8.15 -7.55
C ALA A 67 -3.76 -8.00 -6.36
N TRP A 68 -4.31 -7.60 -5.22
CA TRP A 68 -3.59 -7.53 -3.96
C TRP A 68 -4.49 -7.90 -2.79
N TRP A 69 -3.84 -8.30 -1.69
CA TRP A 69 -4.47 -8.71 -0.43
C TRP A 69 -4.07 -7.78 0.68
N CYS A 70 -5.07 -7.36 1.44
CA CYS A 70 -4.89 -6.56 2.63
C CYS A 70 -4.09 -7.34 3.69
N CYS A 71 -3.17 -6.65 4.35
CA CYS A 71 -2.40 -7.23 5.46
C CYS A 71 -3.16 -7.25 6.80
N HIS A 72 -4.37 -6.69 6.87
CA HIS A 72 -5.20 -6.80 8.06
C HIS A 72 -5.79 -8.21 8.13
N SER A 73 -5.60 -8.90 9.26
CA SER A 73 -5.98 -10.32 9.48
C SER A 73 -7.43 -10.63 9.13
N ASP A 74 -8.30 -9.64 9.33
CA ASP A 74 -9.74 -9.80 9.20
C ASP A 74 -10.21 -9.54 7.75
N CYS A 75 -9.30 -9.12 6.87
CA CYS A 75 -9.58 -8.66 5.53
C CYS A 75 -8.91 -9.58 4.50
N ARG A 76 -9.59 -10.66 4.14
CA ARG A 76 -9.16 -11.58 3.08
C ARG A 76 -9.59 -11.13 1.68
N ASN A 77 -9.96 -9.86 1.54
CA ASN A 77 -10.50 -9.34 0.28
C ASN A 77 -9.40 -9.10 -0.73
N ILE A 78 -9.61 -9.67 -1.92
CA ILE A 78 -8.87 -9.36 -3.12
C ILE A 78 -9.40 -8.04 -3.65
N SER A 79 -8.51 -7.06 -3.78
CA SER A 79 -8.83 -5.81 -4.47
C SER A 79 -8.20 -5.84 -5.84
N ARG A 80 -9.04 -5.69 -6.87
CA ARG A 80 -8.63 -5.61 -8.27
C ARG A 80 -8.13 -4.20 -8.57
N LEU A 81 -7.11 -4.12 -9.40
CA LEU A 81 -6.60 -2.88 -9.95
C LEU A 81 -6.78 -2.91 -11.46
N ASP A 82 -7.57 -1.98 -11.98
CA ASP A 82 -7.82 -1.82 -13.40
C ASP A 82 -7.00 -0.65 -13.92
N PHE A 83 -5.98 -0.93 -14.71
CA PHE A 83 -5.17 0.13 -15.31
C PHE A 83 -5.80 0.60 -16.62
N ALA A 84 -6.36 1.81 -16.62
CA ALA A 84 -6.80 2.46 -17.84
C ALA A 84 -5.62 2.70 -18.82
N PRO A 85 -5.88 2.63 -20.14
CA PRO A 85 -4.88 2.93 -21.18
C PRO A 85 -4.38 4.36 -21.15
N THR A 86 -5.22 5.30 -20.71
CA THR A 86 -4.91 6.71 -20.82
C THR A 86 -3.88 7.13 -19.77
N PRO A 87 -2.77 7.77 -20.16
CA PRO A 87 -1.71 8.17 -19.24
C PRO A 87 -2.10 9.30 -18.28
N CYS A 88 -3.29 9.91 -18.44
CA CYS A 88 -3.66 11.15 -17.78
C CYS A 88 -4.61 11.00 -16.59
N ASP A 89 -5.33 9.88 -16.45
CA ASP A 89 -6.34 9.73 -15.39
C ASP A 89 -5.84 8.81 -14.26
N PRO A 90 -6.08 9.16 -12.98
CA PRO A 90 -5.86 8.23 -11.87
C PRO A 90 -6.72 6.98 -12.10
N PHE A 91 -6.15 5.79 -11.86
CA PHE A 91 -6.79 4.54 -12.29
C PHE A 91 -7.99 4.19 -11.41
N ASP A 92 -7.72 3.90 -10.15
CA ASP A 92 -8.70 3.49 -9.16
C ASP A 92 -8.09 3.65 -7.76
N ASP A 93 -8.91 3.65 -6.73
CA ASP A 93 -8.40 3.69 -5.36
C ASP A 93 -7.92 2.31 -4.91
N VAL A 94 -6.67 2.27 -4.44
CA VAL A 94 -6.04 1.04 -3.96
C VAL A 94 -6.39 0.82 -2.49
N LYS A 95 -7.69 0.69 -2.20
CA LYS A 95 -8.22 0.45 -0.87
C LYS A 95 -8.83 -0.93 -0.75
N CYS A 96 -8.58 -1.56 0.40
CA CYS A 96 -9.27 -2.78 0.75
C CYS A 96 -10.76 -2.50 0.94
N ARG A 97 -11.62 -3.15 0.17
CA ARG A 97 -13.08 -2.92 0.26
C ARG A 97 -13.73 -3.34 1.58
N ALA A 98 -13.06 -4.17 2.38
CA ALA A 98 -13.59 -4.59 3.69
C ALA A 98 -13.32 -3.55 4.79
N CYS A 99 -12.09 -3.03 4.87
CA CYS A 99 -11.65 -2.18 5.99
C CYS A 99 -11.18 -0.79 5.58
N ALA A 100 -11.32 -0.44 4.29
CA ALA A 100 -10.80 0.78 3.68
C ALA A 100 -9.28 1.00 3.83
N HIS A 101 -8.52 -0.03 4.25
CA HIS A 101 -7.06 0.04 4.36
C HIS A 101 -6.44 0.34 3.00
N ILE A 102 -5.66 1.42 2.93
CA ILE A 102 -4.88 1.76 1.73
C ILE A 102 -3.73 0.76 1.61
N MET A 103 -3.53 0.19 0.42
CA MET A 103 -2.46 -0.77 0.17
C MET A 103 -1.12 -0.28 0.72
N CYS A 104 -0.50 -1.10 1.57
CA CYS A 104 0.76 -0.77 2.24
C CYS A 104 1.88 -1.76 1.90
N HIS A 105 3.09 -1.52 2.42
CA HIS A 105 4.25 -2.40 2.22
C HIS A 105 4.09 -3.81 2.81
N ARG A 106 3.10 -4.05 3.67
CA ARG A 106 2.79 -5.39 4.21
C ARG A 106 1.72 -6.12 3.42
N CYS A 107 0.99 -5.43 2.56
CA CYS A 107 0.01 -6.06 1.69
C CYS A 107 0.72 -6.99 0.70
N ILE A 108 0.07 -8.12 0.39
CA ILE A 108 0.55 -9.11 -0.57
C ILE A 108 0.06 -8.68 -1.95
N THR A 109 0.92 -8.74 -2.94
CA THR A 109 0.59 -8.37 -4.33
C THR A 109 0.86 -9.57 -5.24
N THR A 110 0.10 -9.70 -6.34
CA THR A 110 0.40 -10.70 -7.37
C THR A 110 1.72 -10.40 -8.08
N ASP A 111 2.20 -11.34 -8.89
CA ASP A 111 3.30 -11.17 -9.84
C ASP A 111 3.09 -9.99 -10.81
N ILE A 112 1.85 -9.58 -11.04
CA ILE A 112 1.50 -8.43 -11.87
C ILE A 112 1.85 -7.12 -11.19
N ILE A 113 1.78 -7.03 -9.86
CA ILE A 113 2.12 -5.79 -9.13
C ILE A 113 3.28 -6.09 -8.23
N SER A 114 4.45 -5.58 -8.57
CA SER A 114 5.63 -5.74 -7.72
C SER A 114 5.97 -4.42 -7.05
N LYS A 115 6.35 -4.47 -5.77
CA LYS A 115 6.85 -3.29 -5.05
C LYS A 115 8.10 -2.79 -5.76
N PHE A 116 8.14 -1.49 -6.06
CA PHE A 116 9.31 -0.87 -6.65
C PHE A 116 10.25 -0.43 -5.53
N THR A 117 11.35 -1.16 -5.37
CA THR A 117 12.31 -0.98 -4.28
C THR A 117 13.51 -0.10 -4.64
N TYR A 118 13.62 0.31 -5.90
CA TYR A 118 14.67 1.22 -6.33
C TYR A 118 14.40 2.61 -5.76
N GLY A 119 15.47 3.26 -5.30
CA GLY A 119 15.61 4.63 -4.78
C GLY A 119 14.34 5.47 -4.55
N LEU A 120 14.28 6.16 -3.42
CA LEU A 120 13.21 7.14 -3.18
C LEU A 120 13.31 8.36 -4.12
N GLU A 121 14.37 8.51 -4.92
CA GLU A 121 14.56 9.59 -5.88
C GLU A 121 13.33 9.79 -6.79
N ASP A 122 13.02 11.05 -7.12
CA ASP A 122 11.90 11.40 -7.99
C ASP A 122 12.11 10.84 -9.42
N LEU A 123 13.32 11.06 -9.95
CA LEU A 123 13.75 10.58 -11.24
C LEU A 123 14.49 9.26 -11.07
N VAL A 124 14.02 8.21 -11.76
CA VAL A 124 14.62 6.88 -11.66
C VAL A 124 14.91 6.32 -13.04
N THR A 125 16.10 5.74 -13.21
CA THR A 125 16.46 5.05 -14.44
C THR A 125 16.02 3.59 -14.36
N VAL A 126 15.29 3.14 -15.37
CA VAL A 126 14.73 1.78 -15.47
C VAL A 126 15.07 1.14 -16.83
N PRO A 127 14.99 -0.19 -16.98
CA PRO A 127 15.10 -0.83 -18.28
C PRO A 127 14.07 -0.26 -19.29
N ARG A 128 14.45 -0.15 -20.56
CA ARG A 128 13.54 0.32 -21.62
C ARG A 128 12.36 -0.63 -21.79
N PHE A 129 11.15 -0.07 -21.87
CA PHE A 129 9.90 -0.81 -22.02
C PHE A 129 9.38 -0.78 -23.48
N TYR A 130 10.18 -1.28 -24.43
CA TYR A 130 9.83 -1.28 -25.85
C TYR A 130 8.45 -1.88 -26.14
N GLY A 131 7.70 -1.22 -27.03
CA GLY A 131 6.42 -1.75 -27.55
C GLY A 131 5.27 -1.73 -26.55
N ARG A 132 5.41 -1.11 -25.37
CA ARG A 132 4.32 -0.92 -24.41
C ARG A 132 3.67 0.45 -24.57
N GLU A 133 2.34 0.46 -24.66
CA GLU A 133 1.55 1.68 -24.55
C GLU A 133 1.55 2.13 -23.07
N GLY A 134 2.55 2.93 -22.71
CA GLY A 134 2.66 3.56 -21.40
C GLY A 134 3.70 2.96 -20.45
N VAL A 135 3.98 3.72 -19.39
CA VAL A 135 5.01 3.43 -18.40
C VAL A 135 4.50 2.36 -17.41
N PRO A 136 5.17 1.20 -17.25
CA PRO A 136 4.71 0.11 -16.38
C PRO A 136 5.06 0.35 -14.91
N PHE A 137 4.92 1.60 -14.45
CA PHE A 137 5.25 2.02 -13.10
C PHE A 137 4.17 2.96 -12.61
N PHE A 138 3.81 2.85 -11.34
CA PHE A 138 2.83 3.71 -10.70
C PHE A 138 3.18 3.92 -9.23
N GLN A 139 2.52 4.90 -8.63
CA GLN A 139 2.62 5.20 -7.21
C GLN A 139 1.23 5.37 -6.60
N VAL A 140 1.12 5.19 -5.29
CA VAL A 140 -0.14 5.24 -4.55
C VAL A 140 -0.07 6.34 -3.49
N CYS A 141 -1.07 7.22 -3.51
CA CYS A 141 -1.24 8.26 -2.51
C CYS A 141 -1.45 7.65 -1.12
N SER A 142 -0.59 7.98 -0.17
CA SER A 142 -0.64 7.45 1.20
C SER A 142 -1.88 7.89 1.99
N GLN A 143 -2.54 8.98 1.57
CA GLN A 143 -3.70 9.55 2.26
C GLN A 143 -5.04 8.98 1.80
N CYS A 144 -5.22 8.79 0.48
CA CYS A 144 -6.50 8.39 -0.09
C CYS A 144 -6.44 7.15 -0.97
N GLY A 145 -5.27 6.55 -1.18
CA GLY A 145 -5.11 5.33 -1.96
C GLY A 145 -5.26 5.50 -3.47
N LEU A 146 -5.53 6.69 -4.00
CA LEU A 146 -5.53 6.92 -5.45
C LEU A 146 -4.14 6.65 -6.02
N ASN A 147 -4.09 5.94 -7.15
CA ASN A 147 -2.85 5.64 -7.84
C ASN A 147 -2.62 6.58 -9.04
N TYR A 148 -1.34 6.75 -9.39
CA TYR A 148 -0.90 7.61 -10.47
C TYR A 148 0.24 6.93 -11.22
N ARG A 149 0.15 6.90 -12.56
CA ARG A 149 1.24 6.39 -13.41
C ARG A 149 2.47 7.30 -13.30
N ALA A 150 3.65 6.71 -13.37
CA ALA A 150 4.88 7.46 -13.58
C ALA A 150 4.90 8.06 -15.00
N GLU A 151 5.64 9.15 -15.18
CA GLU A 151 5.84 9.80 -16.48
C GLU A 151 7.15 9.31 -17.12
N ASP A 152 7.15 9.04 -18.42
CA ASP A 152 8.39 8.83 -19.18
C ASP A 152 8.95 10.20 -19.55
N VAL A 153 10.10 10.54 -18.98
CA VAL A 153 10.83 11.79 -19.23
C VAL A 153 12.15 11.54 -19.94
N THR A 154 12.31 10.37 -20.58
CA THR A 154 13.53 9.96 -21.28
C THR A 154 13.88 10.97 -22.37
N PRO A 155 15.04 11.66 -22.28
CA PRO A 155 15.52 12.52 -23.36
C PRO A 155 15.76 11.74 -24.65
N ARG A 156 15.60 12.39 -25.82
CA ARG A 156 15.82 11.73 -27.13
C ARG A 156 17.23 11.15 -27.29
N GLU A 157 18.22 11.76 -26.65
CA GLU A 157 19.64 11.39 -26.72
C GLU A 157 20.08 10.47 -25.56
N PHE A 158 19.13 9.95 -24.77
CA PHE A 158 19.43 9.07 -23.64
C PHE A 158 19.81 7.66 -24.11
N ASP A 159 20.48 6.90 -23.23
CA ASP A 159 20.83 5.49 -23.42
C ASP A 159 19.62 4.69 -23.94
N ASN A 160 19.73 4.15 -25.16
CA ASN A 160 18.62 3.50 -25.85
C ASN A 160 18.12 2.24 -25.12
N THR A 161 18.90 1.68 -24.19
CA THR A 161 18.55 0.50 -23.38
C THR A 161 17.81 0.85 -22.09
N LYS A 162 17.69 2.14 -21.76
CA LYS A 162 17.11 2.63 -20.50
C LYS A 162 16.02 3.66 -20.75
N SER A 163 15.18 3.85 -19.74
CA SER A 163 14.22 4.96 -19.68
C SER A 163 14.42 5.72 -18.38
N LEU A 164 14.23 7.03 -18.43
CA LEU A 164 14.15 7.88 -17.26
C LEU A 164 12.68 8.13 -16.95
N ILE A 165 12.22 7.67 -15.78
CA ILE A 165 10.84 7.86 -15.33
C ILE A 165 10.79 8.83 -14.16
N LYS A 166 9.67 9.54 -14.03
CA LYS A 166 9.42 10.51 -12.97
C LYS A 166 8.16 10.17 -12.19
N PHE A 167 8.21 10.24 -10.86
CA PHE A 167 7.06 10.00 -9.97
C PHE A 167 6.47 11.29 -9.38
N GLY A 168 7.30 12.28 -9.10
CA GLY A 168 6.98 13.51 -8.40
C GLY A 168 6.23 14.54 -9.23
N GLY A 169 5.77 15.61 -8.57
CA GLY A 169 5.00 16.70 -9.18
C GLY A 169 3.52 16.37 -9.41
N LYS A 170 3.01 15.24 -8.90
CA LYS A 170 1.60 14.91 -8.95
C LYS A 170 0.88 15.53 -7.76
N ILE A 171 -0.29 16.13 -7.99
CA ILE A 171 -1.19 16.59 -6.93
C ILE A 171 -2.38 15.63 -6.92
N CYS A 172 -2.60 14.96 -5.79
CA CYS A 172 -3.72 14.05 -5.66
C CYS A 172 -5.05 14.81 -5.55
N HIS A 173 -6.17 14.17 -5.93
CA HIS A 173 -7.51 14.74 -5.73
C HIS A 173 -7.84 15.03 -4.25
N CYS A 174 -7.18 14.34 -3.30
CA CYS A 174 -7.29 14.67 -1.88
C CYS A 174 -6.47 15.90 -1.45
N GLY A 175 -5.80 16.59 -2.38
CA GLY A 175 -4.94 17.76 -2.13
C GLY A 175 -3.51 17.42 -1.71
N HIS A 176 -3.19 16.15 -1.48
CA HIS A 176 -1.84 15.73 -1.09
C HIS A 176 -0.92 15.64 -2.31
N SER A 177 0.24 16.30 -2.25
CA SER A 177 1.27 16.21 -3.30
C SER A 177 2.05 14.90 -3.19
N SER A 178 2.51 14.38 -4.33
CA SER A 178 3.39 13.21 -4.38
C SER A 178 4.71 13.50 -3.66
N ASP A 179 5.08 12.63 -2.72
CA ASP A 179 6.31 12.69 -1.97
C ASP A 179 6.94 11.29 -1.82
N TYR A 180 8.00 11.18 -1.04
CA TYR A 180 8.70 9.91 -0.78
C TYR A 180 7.88 8.90 0.05
N GLY A 181 6.79 9.33 0.67
CA GLY A 181 5.87 8.47 1.41
C GLY A 181 4.86 7.75 0.52
N TRP A 182 4.74 8.13 -0.74
CA TRP A 182 3.90 7.43 -1.71
C TRP A 182 4.56 6.12 -2.11
N LEU A 183 3.80 5.02 -2.00
CA LEU A 183 4.31 3.70 -2.32
C LEU A 183 4.39 3.51 -3.83
N ARG A 184 5.54 3.03 -4.31
CA ARG A 184 5.81 2.84 -5.74
C ARG A 184 5.76 1.37 -6.11
N PHE A 185 5.27 1.10 -7.30
CA PHE A 185 5.03 -0.24 -7.81
C PHE A 185 5.37 -0.32 -9.30
N THR A 186 5.68 -1.53 -9.74
CA THR A 186 5.80 -1.90 -11.15
C THR A 186 4.61 -2.74 -11.55
N THR A 187 4.21 -2.63 -12.82
CA THR A 187 3.16 -3.46 -13.41
C THR A 187 3.76 -4.43 -14.42
N GLY A 188 3.67 -5.71 -14.11
CA GLY A 188 4.06 -6.84 -14.93
C GLY A 188 3.04 -7.18 -16.02
N ASP A 189 3.22 -8.36 -16.60
CA ASP A 189 2.27 -8.95 -17.54
C ASP A 189 1.09 -9.58 -16.77
N ASN A 190 -0.14 -9.40 -17.26
CA ASN A 190 -1.35 -9.98 -16.67
C ASN A 190 -1.85 -11.23 -17.41
N ILE A 191 -1.16 -11.71 -18.44
CA ILE A 191 -1.56 -12.89 -19.21
C ILE A 191 -1.80 -14.10 -18.31
N ASP A 192 -0.86 -14.39 -17.39
CA ASP A 192 -0.98 -15.57 -16.51
C ASP A 192 -2.12 -15.43 -15.50
N TYR A 193 -2.35 -14.22 -15.01
CA TYR A 193 -3.47 -13.92 -14.12
C TYR A 193 -4.80 -14.07 -14.82
N ARG A 194 -4.93 -13.58 -16.06
CA ARG A 194 -6.15 -13.75 -16.85
C ARG A 194 -6.44 -15.23 -17.16
N LYS A 195 -5.41 -16.04 -17.37
CA LYS A 195 -5.56 -17.48 -17.58
C LYS A 195 -5.99 -18.22 -16.31
N ASN A 196 -5.32 -17.97 -15.20
CA ASN A 196 -5.63 -18.59 -13.92
C ASN A 196 -5.34 -17.65 -12.72
N PRO A 197 -6.34 -16.87 -12.29
CA PRO A 197 -6.19 -15.94 -11.16
C PRO A 197 -5.84 -16.65 -9.85
N LEU A 198 -6.37 -17.86 -9.64
CA LEU A 198 -6.19 -18.62 -8.41
C LEU A 198 -4.75 -19.14 -8.27
N ASP A 199 -4.16 -19.61 -9.37
CA ASP A 199 -2.75 -20.05 -9.34
C ASP A 199 -1.81 -18.88 -9.08
N CYS A 200 -2.07 -17.72 -9.69
CA CYS A 200 -1.28 -16.50 -9.44
C CYS A 200 -1.38 -16.07 -7.97
N TYR A 201 -2.56 -16.20 -7.38
CA TYR A 201 -2.76 -15.98 -5.95
C TYR A 201 -1.93 -16.95 -5.09
N ASN A 202 -2.04 -18.26 -5.35
CA ASN A 202 -1.32 -19.27 -4.57
C ASN A 202 0.19 -19.00 -4.61
N ARG A 203 0.75 -18.69 -5.79
CA ARG A 203 2.16 -18.30 -5.93
C ARG A 203 2.52 -17.06 -5.12
N ALA A 204 1.66 -16.05 -5.10
CA ALA A 204 1.89 -14.82 -4.32
C ALA A 204 1.93 -15.10 -2.81
N VAL A 205 1.00 -15.92 -2.31
CA VAL A 205 0.95 -16.33 -0.89
C VAL A 205 2.15 -17.19 -0.52
N GLU A 206 2.51 -18.16 -1.35
CA GLU A 206 3.69 -19.01 -1.14
C GLU A 206 4.96 -18.17 -1.07
N LYS A 207 5.15 -17.24 -2.01
CA LYS A 207 6.30 -16.33 -2.03
C LYS A 207 6.38 -15.48 -0.78
N TRP A 208 5.25 -14.90 -0.35
CA TRP A 208 5.20 -14.07 0.85
C TRP A 208 5.49 -14.88 2.12
N THR A 209 4.89 -16.07 2.24
CA THR A 209 5.12 -16.99 3.36
C THR A 209 6.59 -17.42 3.42
N ALA A 210 7.21 -17.68 2.27
CA ALA A 210 8.63 -18.01 2.19
C ALA A 210 9.51 -16.83 2.63
N GLN A 211 9.16 -15.60 2.22
CA GLN A 211 9.86 -14.39 2.63
C GLN A 211 9.79 -14.17 4.15
N GLU A 212 8.59 -14.24 4.76
CA GLU A 212 8.45 -14.10 6.22
C GLU A 212 9.25 -15.15 6.99
N ASN A 213 9.22 -16.40 6.52
CA ASN A 213 9.99 -17.48 7.14
C ASN A 213 11.51 -17.24 7.04
N GLN A 214 11.98 -16.67 5.92
CA GLN A 214 13.38 -16.32 5.75
C GLN A 214 13.78 -15.17 6.67
N GLU A 215 13.00 -14.09 6.72
CA GLU A 215 13.22 -12.96 7.62
C GLU A 215 13.23 -13.40 9.10
N ALA A 216 12.33 -14.29 9.50
CA ALA A 216 12.31 -14.87 10.85
C ALA A 216 13.57 -15.69 11.17
N ARG A 217 14.10 -16.44 10.19
CA ARG A 217 15.35 -17.22 10.34
C ARG A 217 16.58 -16.33 10.45
N ASP A 218 16.60 -15.25 9.67
CA ASP A 218 17.73 -14.31 9.64
C ASP A 218 17.75 -13.41 10.89
N GLY A 219 16.82 -13.61 11.83
CA GLY A 219 16.69 -12.78 13.03
C GLY A 219 16.34 -11.34 12.68
N PHE A 220 15.71 -11.13 11.52
CA PHE A 220 15.34 -9.81 11.05
C PHE A 220 14.35 -9.20 12.04
N LYS A 221 14.80 -8.18 12.77
CA LYS A 221 13.88 -7.31 13.49
C LYS A 221 13.23 -6.44 12.44
N PRO A 222 11.89 -6.52 12.24
CA PRO A 222 11.22 -5.68 11.27
C PRO A 222 11.61 -4.22 11.54
N PRO A 223 11.85 -3.41 10.48
CA PRO A 223 12.19 -2.02 10.67
C PRO A 223 11.10 -1.43 11.53
N THR A 224 11.44 -1.02 12.76
CA THR A 224 10.48 -0.34 13.63
C THR A 224 10.12 0.92 12.89
N ASP A 225 8.91 0.93 12.32
CA ASP A 225 8.38 2.02 11.50
C ASP A 225 8.78 3.35 12.16
N PRO A 226 9.63 4.17 11.51
CA PRO A 226 10.09 5.42 12.10
C PRO A 226 8.93 6.37 12.41
N ALA A 227 7.79 6.23 11.72
CA ALA A 227 6.56 6.96 12.05
C ALA A 227 5.98 6.57 13.42
N ASN A 228 6.21 5.34 13.88
CA ASN A 228 5.82 4.88 15.22
C ASN A 228 6.87 5.14 16.30
N ARG A 229 8.10 5.52 15.95
CA ARG A 229 9.16 5.82 16.92
C ARG A 229 8.97 7.19 17.60
N LYS A 230 8.21 8.10 17.01
CA LYS A 230 7.89 9.42 17.61
C LYS A 230 6.69 9.43 18.57
N VAL A 231 5.94 8.34 18.71
CA VAL A 231 4.72 8.31 19.56
C VAL A 231 4.95 7.70 20.95
N LYS A 232 6.11 7.06 21.21
CA LYS A 232 6.37 6.38 22.50
C LYS A 232 7.32 7.09 23.48
N LEU A 233 7.73 8.34 23.23
CA LEU A 233 8.60 9.09 24.16
C LEU A 233 8.00 10.38 24.74
N ALA A 234 6.69 10.64 24.57
CA ALA A 234 6.06 11.88 25.04
C ALA A 234 4.67 11.71 25.67
N THR A 235 4.37 10.55 26.26
CA THR A 235 3.14 10.35 27.07
C THR A 235 3.47 9.91 28.49
N SER A 236 4.31 10.71 29.16
CA SER A 236 4.33 10.82 30.61
C SER A 236 4.89 12.18 31.01
N LEU A 237 4.10 13.25 30.83
CA LEU A 237 4.09 14.49 31.63
C LEU A 237 3.16 15.51 30.94
N PRO A 238 2.36 16.28 31.69
CA PRO A 238 1.41 17.20 31.11
C PRO A 238 2.13 18.50 30.76
N ILE A 239 2.25 18.80 29.46
CA ILE A 239 2.56 20.16 29.00
C ILE A 239 1.25 20.77 28.52
N MET A 240 0.53 21.34 29.49
CA MET A 240 -0.15 22.60 29.23
C MET A 240 0.91 23.71 29.34
N VAL A 241 0.68 24.79 28.58
CA VAL A 241 1.33 26.10 28.66
C VAL A 241 2.60 26.28 27.83
N SER A 242 2.43 26.55 26.53
CA SER A 242 3.35 27.43 25.80
C SER A 242 2.66 28.30 24.73
N GLU A 243 1.41 28.72 24.97
CA GLU A 243 0.71 29.66 24.07
C GLU A 243 -0.18 30.68 24.80
N ALA A 244 0.22 31.09 26.01
CA ALA A 244 -0.45 32.16 26.77
C ALA A 244 0.54 33.22 27.31
N ARG A 245 1.52 33.61 26.49
CA ARG A 245 2.40 34.77 26.77
C ARG A 245 2.11 36.01 25.92
N LYS A 246 1.02 36.02 25.15
CA LYS A 246 0.66 37.16 24.30
C LYS A 246 -0.51 38.03 24.79
N LEU A 247 -1.16 37.72 25.90
CA LEU A 247 -2.21 38.59 26.44
C LEU A 247 -2.00 38.76 27.94
N GLY A 248 -1.52 39.94 28.31
CA GLY A 248 -1.26 40.33 29.68
C GLY A 248 -2.54 40.40 30.50
N ALA A 249 -2.56 39.65 31.60
CA ALA A 249 -3.15 39.99 32.90
C ALA A 249 -3.17 38.69 33.73
N ILE A 250 -2.30 38.56 34.73
CA ILE A 250 -2.44 37.51 35.74
C ILE A 250 -2.44 38.16 37.13
N HIS A 251 -3.50 37.79 37.84
CA HIS A 251 -3.94 38.24 39.16
C HIS A 251 -2.95 37.84 40.29
N PRO A 252 -2.75 38.69 41.32
CA PRO A 252 -1.69 38.54 42.33
C PRO A 252 -1.78 37.32 43.26
N ILE A 253 -2.83 36.50 43.18
CA ILE A 253 -3.02 35.33 44.06
C ILE A 253 -2.25 34.08 43.56
N VAL A 254 -1.81 34.06 42.30
CA VAL A 254 -1.13 32.90 41.69
C VAL A 254 0.39 32.89 41.93
N GLN A 255 0.98 34.03 42.34
CA GLN A 255 2.43 34.13 42.55
C GLN A 255 2.94 33.43 43.82
N SER A 256 2.15 33.36 44.90
CA SER A 256 2.64 32.81 46.18
C SER A 256 2.81 31.29 46.18
N THR A 257 1.99 30.57 45.40
CA THR A 257 2.01 29.10 45.37
C THR A 257 3.17 28.53 44.55
N ILE A 258 3.68 29.30 43.57
CA ILE A 258 4.75 28.86 42.66
C ILE A 258 6.13 29.02 43.31
N SER A 259 6.37 30.09 44.08
CA SER A 259 7.66 30.30 44.76
C SER A 259 7.99 29.22 45.79
N SER A 260 7.00 28.77 46.59
CA SER A 260 7.25 27.75 47.63
C SER A 260 7.63 26.36 47.08
N ARG A 261 7.24 26.06 45.83
CA ARG A 261 7.56 24.79 45.16
C ARG A 261 8.91 24.83 44.46
N LEU A 262 9.33 26.01 43.98
CA LEU A 262 10.65 26.19 43.35
C LEU A 262 11.79 26.14 44.39
N GLU A 263 11.60 26.75 45.56
CA GLU A 263 12.62 26.76 46.63
C GLU A 263 12.88 25.35 47.19
N LYS A 264 11.83 24.51 47.32
CA LYS A 264 11.97 23.11 47.73
C LYS A 264 12.67 22.24 46.69
N ALA A 265 12.61 22.60 45.41
CA ALA A 265 13.31 21.90 44.35
C ALA A 265 14.82 22.25 44.34
N ILE A 266 15.16 23.51 44.55
CA ILE A 266 16.55 23.99 44.58
C ILE A 266 17.30 23.44 45.81
N GLN A 267 16.65 23.35 46.98
CA GLN A 267 17.26 22.76 48.18
C GLN A 267 17.55 21.25 48.05
N ARG A 268 16.87 20.54 47.13
CA ARG A 268 17.09 19.11 46.88
C ARG A 268 18.19 18.82 45.87
N SER A 269 18.57 19.81 45.04
CA SER A 269 19.64 19.64 44.04
C SER A 269 21.03 20.01 44.55
N THR A 270 21.14 20.60 45.74
CA THR A 270 22.40 21.03 46.35
C THR A 270 22.83 20.17 47.56
N LYS A 271 22.33 18.94 47.66
CA LYS A 271 22.80 17.92 48.61
C LYS A 271 23.32 16.70 47.87
#